data_AF-A0A2E1N071-F1
#
_entry.id   AF-A0A2E1N071-F1
#
_cell.length_a   1.000
_cell.length_b   1.000
_cell.length_c   1.000
_cell.angle_alpha   90.00
_cell.angle_beta   90.00
_cell.angle_gamma   90.00
#
_symmetry.space_group_name_H-M   'P 1'
#
loop_
_entity.id
_entity.type
_entity.pdbx_description
1 polymer ?
#
loop_
_entity_poly.entity_id
_entity_poly.type
_entity_poly.pdbx_seq_one_letter_code
_entity_poly.pdbx_strand_id
1 'polypeptide(L)'
;MKKKCLDMFGRGPLLFNNLISLKKISLICSVLGFKKVVFSKNLVSVFLDPSLKNNSLVFYYKFLKTLSGFSFLRGGVSFSFNVKDDSDFFIIFNEIYNRLRYEI
;
A
#
# COMPACT_ATOMS: atom_id res chain seq x y z
N MET A 1 -0.52 6.36 18.49
CA MET A 1 -1.13 5.54 17.41
C MET A 1 -1.80 6.36 16.31
N LYS A 2 -2.74 7.26 16.62
CA LYS A 2 -3.40 8.14 15.62
C LYS A 2 -2.39 8.87 14.72
N LYS A 3 -1.28 9.34 15.30
CA LYS A 3 -0.14 9.95 14.60
C LYS A 3 0.48 9.04 13.53
N LYS A 4 0.76 7.75 13.82
CA LYS A 4 1.37 6.81 12.85
C LYS A 4 0.46 6.54 11.64
N CYS A 5 -0.85 6.40 11.85
CA CYS A 5 -1.80 6.28 10.73
C CYS A 5 -1.87 7.58 9.92
N LEU A 6 -1.88 8.75 10.58
CA LEU A 6 -1.85 10.05 9.90
C LEU A 6 -0.55 10.27 9.11
N ASP A 7 0.59 9.84 9.63
CA ASP A 7 1.88 9.94 8.94
C ASP A 7 1.90 9.04 7.68
N MET A 8 1.29 7.85 7.79
CA MET A 8 1.25 6.85 6.71
C MET A 8 0.22 7.18 5.62
N PHE A 9 -0.99 7.61 6.00
CA PHE A 9 -2.10 7.84 5.06
C PHE A 9 -2.37 9.33 4.77
N GLY A 10 -1.67 10.25 5.44
CA GLY A 10 -1.92 11.69 5.36
C GLY A 10 -3.31 12.08 5.87
N ARG A 11 -3.87 13.14 5.29
CA ARG A 11 -5.31 13.47 5.42
C ARG A 11 -6.21 12.59 4.52
N GLY A 12 -5.59 11.66 3.80
CA GLY A 12 -6.07 11.06 2.56
C GLY A 12 -7.11 9.96 2.67
N PRO A 13 -7.46 9.47 3.87
CA PRO A 13 -8.78 8.89 3.98
C PRO A 13 -9.44 9.29 5.30
N LEU A 14 -10.06 10.46 5.26
CA LEU A 14 -11.26 10.76 6.06
C LEU A 14 -12.46 9.88 5.64
N LEU A 15 -12.33 9.06 4.58
CA LEU A 15 -13.34 8.15 4.06
C LEU A 15 -13.58 6.93 4.98
N PHE A 16 -12.55 6.45 5.69
CA PHE A 16 -12.71 5.26 6.51
C PHE A 16 -13.19 5.62 7.92
N ASN A 17 -14.52 5.60 8.11
CA ASN A 17 -15.14 5.61 9.45
C ASN A 17 -14.74 4.39 10.31
N ASN A 18 -14.00 3.42 9.74
CA ASN A 18 -13.56 2.20 10.39
C ASN A 18 -12.09 2.26 10.83
N LEU A 19 -11.86 2.76 12.05
CA LEU A 19 -10.55 2.84 12.69
C LEU A 19 -9.84 1.48 12.84
N ILE A 20 -10.59 0.37 12.96
CA ILE A 20 -10.02 -0.98 13.13
C ILE A 20 -9.39 -1.43 11.82
N SER A 21 -10.10 -1.28 10.71
CA SER A 21 -9.58 -1.63 9.39
C SER A 21 -8.36 -0.78 9.04
N LEU A 22 -8.38 0.52 9.36
CA LEU A 22 -7.22 1.40 9.20
C LEU A 22 -5.99 0.95 10.00
N LYS A 23 -6.18 0.49 11.24
CA LYS A 23 -5.09 -0.09 12.04
C LYS A 23 -4.52 -1.34 11.40
N LYS A 24 -5.39 -2.23 10.91
CA LYS A 24 -4.95 -3.45 10.21
C LYS A 24 -4.11 -3.12 8.98
N ILE A 25 -4.56 -2.18 8.14
CA ILE A 25 -3.79 -1.78 6.97
C ILE A 25 -2.49 -1.10 7.36
N SER A 26 -2.48 -0.25 8.39
CA SER A 26 -1.24 0.37 8.88
C SER A 26 -0.20 -0.67 9.32
N LEU A 27 -0.65 -1.76 9.96
CA LEU A 27 0.21 -2.86 10.34
C LEU A 27 0.76 -3.60 9.11
N ILE A 28 -0.11 -3.93 8.14
CA ILE A 28 0.28 -4.55 6.86
C ILE A 28 1.36 -3.69 6.18
N CYS A 29 1.11 -2.40 6.03
CA CYS A 29 2.08 -1.46 5.44
C CYS A 29 3.41 -1.49 6.20
N SER A 30 3.38 -1.50 7.53
CA SER A 30 4.60 -1.54 8.35
C SER A 30 5.40 -2.83 8.14
N VAL A 31 4.73 -3.98 8.03
CA VAL A 31 5.37 -5.29 7.79
C VAL A 31 5.99 -5.36 6.40
N LEU A 32 5.31 -4.78 5.41
CA LEU A 32 5.75 -4.76 4.02
C LEU A 32 6.72 -3.61 3.71
N GLY A 33 7.22 -2.88 4.71
CA GLY A 33 8.13 -1.75 4.49
C GLY A 33 7.52 -0.61 3.65
N PHE A 34 6.21 -0.44 3.68
CA PHE A 34 5.53 0.69 3.04
C PHE A 34 5.58 1.89 3.95
N LYS A 35 6.14 2.99 3.45
CA LYS A 35 6.34 4.23 4.20
C LYS A 35 5.12 5.14 4.15
N LYS A 36 4.47 5.24 3.00
CA LYS A 36 3.35 6.16 2.78
C LYS A 36 2.36 5.58 1.78
N VAL A 37 1.08 5.83 2.00
CA VAL A 37 -0.01 5.49 1.09
C VAL A 37 -0.79 6.76 0.81
N VAL A 38 -0.96 7.08 -0.47
CA VAL A 38 -1.68 8.27 -0.93
C VAL A 38 -2.87 7.84 -1.75
N PHE A 39 -4.03 8.41 -1.44
CA PHE A 39 -5.26 8.20 -2.18
C PHE A 39 -5.58 9.44 -3.01
N SER A 40 -5.85 9.26 -4.31
CA SER A 40 -6.26 10.34 -5.20
C SER A 40 -7.31 9.81 -6.18
N LYS A 41 -8.56 10.25 -6.00
CA LYS A 41 -9.73 9.79 -6.77
C LYS A 41 -9.89 8.26 -6.71
N ASN A 42 -9.42 7.55 -7.72
CA ASN A 42 -9.54 6.10 -7.87
C ASN A 42 -8.16 5.42 -7.88
N LEU A 43 -7.10 6.13 -7.50
CA LEU A 43 -5.74 5.66 -7.53
C LEU A 43 -5.16 5.65 -6.13
N VAL A 44 -4.61 4.51 -5.74
CA VAL A 44 -3.80 4.37 -4.53
C VAL A 44 -2.35 4.27 -4.95
N SER A 45 -1.51 5.14 -4.40
CA SER A 45 -0.07 5.10 -4.56
C SER A 45 0.59 4.70 -3.26
N VAL A 46 1.43 3.68 -3.30
CA VAL A 46 2.20 3.16 -2.17
C VAL A 46 3.66 3.50 -2.38
N PHE A 47 4.23 4.21 -1.42
CA PHE A 47 5.63 4.58 -1.36
C PHE A 47 6.36 3.62 -0.43
N LEU A 48 7.44 3.06 -0.95
CA LEU A 48 8.31 2.14 -0.24
C LEU A 48 9.25 2.90 0.69
N ASP A 49 9.68 2.24 1.77
CA ASP A 49 10.75 2.77 2.59
C ASP A 49 12.06 2.83 1.77
N PRO A 50 12.78 3.96 1.74
CA PRO A 50 14.04 4.09 1.02
C PRO A 50 15.12 3.09 1.45
N SER A 51 15.01 2.50 2.65
CA SER A 51 15.92 1.46 3.13
C SER A 51 15.72 0.10 2.45
N LEU A 52 14.61 -0.09 1.72
CA LEU A 52 14.39 -1.30 0.92
C LEU A 52 15.37 -1.32 -0.26
N LYS A 53 16.27 -2.32 -0.27
CA LYS A 53 17.29 -2.50 -1.32
C LYS A 53 16.64 -2.83 -2.67
N ASN A 54 17.36 -2.59 -3.78
CA ASN A 54 16.90 -2.83 -5.15
C ASN A 54 16.27 -4.23 -5.40
N ASN A 55 16.74 -5.28 -4.73
CA ASN A 55 16.16 -6.63 -4.85
C ASN A 55 14.69 -6.70 -4.39
N SER A 56 14.31 -5.88 -3.41
CA SER A 56 12.93 -5.79 -2.93
C SER A 56 12.01 -5.19 -4.00
N LEU A 57 12.51 -4.29 -4.86
CA LEU A 57 11.69 -3.67 -5.91
C LEU A 57 11.29 -4.65 -7.01
N VAL A 58 12.26 -5.46 -7.45
CA VAL A 58 12.02 -6.54 -8.42
C VAL A 58 11.03 -7.56 -7.85
N PHE A 59 11.15 -7.85 -6.55
CA PHE A 59 10.21 -8.69 -5.82
C PHE A 59 8.79 -8.10 -5.85
N TYR A 60 8.57 -6.86 -5.40
CA TYR A 60 7.23 -6.24 -5.44
C TYR A 60 6.66 -6.25 -6.86
N TYR A 61 7.47 -5.92 -7.87
CA TYR A 61 7.02 -5.98 -9.26
C TYR A 61 6.55 -7.39 -9.66
N LYS A 62 7.33 -8.43 -9.37
CA LYS A 62 7.02 -9.82 -9.72
C LYS A 62 5.65 -10.25 -9.16
N PHE A 63 5.35 -9.91 -7.92
CA PHE A 63 4.16 -10.37 -7.20
C PHE A 63 2.93 -9.49 -7.39
N LEU A 64 3.12 -8.20 -7.67
CA LEU A 64 2.02 -7.23 -7.76
C LEU A 64 1.62 -6.89 -9.20
N LYS A 65 2.45 -7.21 -10.22
CA LYS A 65 2.14 -6.90 -11.64
C LYS A 65 0.83 -7.46 -12.17
N THR A 66 0.27 -8.49 -11.54
CA THR A 66 -1.01 -9.10 -11.95
C THR A 66 -2.21 -8.46 -11.27
N LEU A 67 -2.01 -7.51 -10.35
CA LEU A 67 -3.10 -6.71 -9.79
C LEU A 67 -3.62 -5.74 -10.86
N SER A 68 -4.93 -5.60 -10.94
CA SER A 68 -5.56 -4.72 -11.92
C SER A 68 -5.17 -3.25 -11.69
N GLY A 69 -4.80 -2.57 -12.77
CA GLY A 69 -4.33 -1.18 -12.70
C GLY A 69 -2.98 -1.00 -12.01
N PHE A 70 -2.23 -2.09 -11.76
CA PHE A 70 -0.88 -2.00 -11.22
C PHE A 70 0.03 -1.22 -12.16
N SER A 71 0.72 -0.24 -11.63
CA SER A 71 1.75 0.52 -12.34
C SER A 71 2.91 0.82 -11.40
N PHE A 72 4.13 0.61 -11.89
CA PHE A 72 5.33 1.01 -11.19
C PHE A 72 5.70 2.44 -11.61
N LEU A 73 5.84 3.37 -10.65
CA LEU A 73 6.20 4.75 -10.97
C LEU A 73 7.71 4.85 -11.19
N ARG A 74 8.12 5.55 -12.26
CA ARG A 74 9.53 5.67 -12.70
C ARG A 74 10.43 6.11 -11.53
N GLY A 75 11.48 5.33 -11.28
CA GLY A 75 12.45 5.55 -10.19
C GLY A 75 12.44 4.49 -9.08
N GLY A 76 11.52 3.50 -9.11
CA GLY A 76 11.62 2.35 -8.22
C GLY A 76 11.02 2.55 -6.81
N VAL A 77 10.66 3.78 -6.44
CA VAL A 77 10.33 4.11 -5.04
C VAL A 77 8.85 3.96 -4.68
N SER A 78 7.99 3.72 -5.68
CA SER A 78 6.55 3.60 -5.47
C SER A 78 5.85 2.80 -6.56
N PHE A 79 4.72 2.22 -6.21
CA PHE A 79 3.80 1.59 -7.13
C PHE A 79 2.37 2.07 -6.86
N SER A 80 1.49 1.91 -7.83
CA SER A 80 0.10 2.32 -7.71
C SER A 80 -0.83 1.26 -8.26
N PHE A 81 -2.08 1.28 -7.81
CA PHE A 81 -3.17 0.46 -8.31
C PHE A 81 -4.48 1.24 -8.29
N ASN A 82 -5.39 0.84 -9.17
CA ASN A 82 -6.72 1.44 -9.20
C ASN A 82 -7.59 0.80 -8.11
N VAL A 83 -8.42 1.63 -7.47
CA VAL A 83 -9.47 1.23 -6.52
C VAL A 83 -10.77 1.89 -6.96
N LYS A 84 -11.84 1.10 -7.01
CA LYS A 84 -13.16 1.61 -7.38
C LYS A 84 -13.85 2.33 -6.22
N ASP A 85 -13.67 1.81 -5.02
CA ASP A 85 -14.27 2.31 -3.79
C ASP A 85 -13.45 1.92 -2.54
N ASP A 86 -13.93 2.31 -1.38
CA ASP A 86 -13.32 2.05 -0.07
C ASP A 86 -13.20 0.55 0.27
N SER A 87 -14.13 -0.28 -0.20
CA SER A 87 -14.10 -1.73 0.03
C SER A 87 -12.97 -2.38 -0.76
N ASP A 88 -12.81 -1.93 -2.01
CA ASP A 88 -11.76 -2.35 -2.93
C ASP A 88 -10.36 -2.07 -2.34
N PHE A 89 -10.19 -0.94 -1.64
CA PHE A 89 -8.94 -0.63 -0.92
C PHE A 89 -8.56 -1.71 0.10
N PHE A 90 -9.48 -2.12 0.96
CA PHE A 90 -9.18 -3.14 1.98
C PHE A 90 -8.93 -4.51 1.39
N ILE A 91 -9.65 -4.86 0.32
CA ILE A 91 -9.48 -6.12 -0.41
C ILE A 91 -8.08 -6.17 -1.01
N ILE A 92 -7.68 -5.13 -1.75
CA ILE A 92 -6.37 -5.08 -2.40
C ILE A 92 -5.24 -5.14 -1.39
N PHE A 93 -5.31 -4.43 -0.25
CA PHE A 93 -4.24 -4.53 0.75
C PHE A 93 -4.15 -5.89 1.44
N ASN A 94 -5.26 -6.58 1.68
CA ASN A 94 -5.21 -7.96 2.16
C ASN A 94 -4.61 -8.90 1.11
N GLU A 95 -4.92 -8.68 -0.17
CA GLU A 95 -4.35 -9.46 -1.27
C GLU A 95 -2.84 -9.23 -1.42
N ILE A 96 -2.40 -7.96 -1.37
CA ILE A 96 -0.98 -7.57 -1.34
C ILE A 96 -0.28 -8.29 -0.18
N TYR A 97 -0.84 -8.23 1.03
CA TYR A 97 -0.29 -8.93 2.18
C TYR A 97 -0.17 -10.44 1.94
N ASN A 98 -1.24 -11.09 1.48
CA ASN A 98 -1.24 -12.54 1.25
C ASN A 98 -0.20 -12.97 0.19
N ARG A 99 0.03 -12.15 -0.83
CA ARG A 99 1.01 -12.43 -1.89
C ARG A 99 2.45 -12.24 -1.43
N LEU A 100 2.70 -11.32 -0.49
CA LEU A 100 4.05 -10.94 -0.08
C LEU A 100 4.48 -11.57 1.25
N ARG A 101 3.53 -11.97 2.13
CA ARG A 101 3.82 -12.45 3.50
C ARG A 101 4.60 -13.75 3.59
N TYR A 102 4.66 -14.52 2.50
CA TYR A 102 5.30 -15.85 2.50
C TYR A 102 6.78 -15.79 2.09
N GLU A 103 7.30 -14.62 1.72
CA GLU A 103 8.69 -14.43 1.28
C GLU A 103 9.42 -13.31 2.04
N ILE A 104 8.84 -12.79 3.12
CA ILE A 104 9.44 -11.79 4.03
C ILE A 104 9.76 -12.44 5.37
#